data_AF-A0A4P6HD49-F1
#
_entry.id   AF-A0A4P6HD49-F1
#
_cell.length_a   1.000
_cell.length_b   1.000
_cell.length_c   1.000
_cell.angle_alpha   90.00
_cell.angle_beta   90.00
_cell.angle_gamma   90.00
#
_symmetry.space_group_name_H-M   'P 1'
#
loop_
_entity.id
_entity.type
_entity.pdbx_description
1 polymer ?
#
loop_
_entity_poly.entity_id
_entity_poly.type
_entity_poly.pdbx_seq_one_letter_code
_entity_poly.pdbx_strand_id
1 'polypeptide(L)'
;MSAEPKLYRIVNTIEWAILGVLGLLLIAAIGGAVLALIGAIGGWSELKALGGYTAAIGAGGFFVGMLVMGPLVSGISRVTDRGNTR
;
A
#
# COMPACT_ATOMS: atom_id res chain seq x y z
N MET A 1 3.42 8.59 35.83
CA MET A 1 3.99 8.44 34.47
C MET A 1 3.43 7.17 33.89
N SER A 2 2.33 7.27 33.15
CA SER A 2 1.63 6.13 32.54
C SER A 2 2.52 5.55 31.44
N ALA A 3 2.99 4.33 31.63
CA ALA A 3 3.63 3.58 30.56
C ALA A 3 2.58 3.35 29.47
N GLU A 4 2.67 4.08 28.36
CA GLU A 4 1.98 3.68 27.14
C GLU A 4 2.34 2.21 26.87
N PRO A 5 1.37 1.30 26.73
CA PRO A 5 1.69 -0.10 26.48
C PRO A 5 2.45 -0.16 25.15
N LYS A 6 3.70 -0.64 25.18
CA LYS A 6 4.61 -0.78 24.02
C LYS A 6 3.92 -1.29 22.75
N LEU A 7 2.85 -2.07 22.91
CA LEU A 7 2.00 -2.60 21.86
C LEU A 7 1.35 -1.51 20.98
N TYR A 8 0.83 -0.42 21.54
CA TYR A 8 0.18 0.65 20.76
C TYR A 8 1.18 1.35 19.82
N ARG A 9 2.39 1.62 20.31
CA ARG A 9 3.47 2.20 19.49
C ARG A 9 3.88 1.26 18.35
N ILE A 10 3.95 -0.06 18.61
CA ILE A 10 4.29 -1.07 17.59
C ILE A 10 3.18 -1.15 16.53
N VAL A 11 1.91 -1.24 16.95
CA VAL A 11 0.76 -1.29 16.04
C VAL A 11 0.71 -0.07 15.13
N ASN A 12 0.83 1.13 15.71
CA ASN A 12 0.84 2.38 14.95
C ASN A 12 2.00 2.38 13.93
N THR A 13 3.19 1.93 14.31
CA THR A 13 4.34 1.84 13.39
C THR A 13 4.08 0.90 12.21
N ILE A 14 3.47 -0.26 12.48
CA ILE A 14 3.12 -1.25 11.45
C ILE A 14 2.04 -0.68 10.51
N GLU A 15 1.04 0.01 11.05
CA GLU A 15 -0.02 0.64 10.26
C GLU A 15 0.54 1.70 9.31
N TRP A 16 1.40 2.60 9.81
CA TRP A 16 2.07 3.60 8.97
C TRP A 16 2.98 2.96 7.91
N ALA A 17 3.67 1.88 8.24
CA ALA A 17 4.49 1.16 7.27
C ALA A 17 3.62 0.52 6.16
N ILE A 18 2.49 -0.09 6.51
CA ILE A 18 1.54 -0.67 5.56
C ILE A 18 0.99 0.42 4.63
N LEU A 19 0.53 1.54 5.20
CA LEU A 19 0.04 2.68 4.42
C LEU A 19 1.12 3.26 3.50
N GLY A 20 2.36 3.34 3.97
CA GLY A 20 3.52 3.77 3.17
C GLY A 20 3.79 2.84 1.98
N VAL A 21 3.76 1.52 2.19
CA VAL A 21 3.96 0.52 1.13
C VAL A 21 2.81 0.56 0.11
N LEU A 22 1.55 0.65 0.57
CA LEU A 22 0.39 0.83 -0.30
C LEU A 22 0.50 2.12 -1.11
N GLY A 23 0.88 3.24 -0.48
CA GLY A 23 1.12 4.50 -1.17
C GLY A 23 2.19 4.40 -2.25
N LEU A 24 3.31 3.74 -1.96
CA LEU A 24 4.38 3.52 -2.93
C LEU A 24 3.92 2.67 -4.13
N LEU A 25 3.18 1.59 -3.88
CA LEU A 25 2.63 0.75 -4.95
C LEU A 25 1.64 1.51 -5.83
N LEU A 26 0.82 2.38 -5.24
CA LEU A 26 -0.10 3.24 -5.97
C LEU A 26 0.66 4.24 -6.86
N ILE A 27 1.71 4.86 -6.33
CA ILE A 27 2.56 5.78 -7.11
C ILE A 27 3.22 5.03 -8.28
N ALA A 28 3.74 3.83 -8.05
CA ALA A 28 4.30 3.00 -9.10
C ALA A 28 3.26 2.64 -10.17
N ALA A 29 2.01 2.33 -9.76
CA ALA A 29 0.92 2.04 -10.68
C ALA A 29 0.60 3.24 -11.58
N ILE A 30 0.47 4.43 -10.99
CA ILE A 30 0.19 5.68 -11.70
C ILE A 30 1.36 6.05 -12.61
N GLY A 31 2.59 6.00 -12.11
CA GLY A 31 3.80 6.31 -12.89
C GLY A 31 3.96 5.36 -14.08
N GLY A 32 3.74 4.06 -13.89
CA GLY A 32 3.72 3.07 -14.95
C GLY A 32 2.64 3.36 -16.01
N ALA A 33 1.42 3.72 -15.57
CA ALA A 33 0.33 4.03 -16.49
C ALA A 33 0.64 5.29 -17.34
N VAL A 34 1.23 6.31 -16.73
CA VAL A 34 1.68 7.52 -17.44
C VAL A 34 2.77 7.19 -18.45
N LEU A 35 3.78 6.40 -18.07
CA LEU A 35 4.82 5.91 -19.00
C LEU A 35 4.23 5.12 -20.17
N ALA A 36 3.24 4.27 -19.89
CA ALA A 36 2.55 3.48 -20.91
C ALA A 36 1.81 4.37 -21.91
N LEU A 37 1.14 5.42 -21.41
CA LEU A 37 0.43 6.39 -22.21
C LEU A 37 1.39 7.22 -23.08
N ILE A 38 2.51 7.68 -22.52
CA ILE A 38 3.56 8.38 -23.28
C ILE A 38 4.12 7.47 -24.38
N GLY A 39 4.43 6.22 -24.06
CA GLY A 39 4.89 5.24 -25.05
C GLY A 39 3.86 4.97 -26.16
N ALA A 40 2.56 4.93 -25.82
CA ALA A 40 1.50 4.77 -26.79
C ALA A 40 1.33 5.99 -27.71
N ILE A 41 1.43 7.21 -27.17
CA ILE A 41 1.33 8.46 -27.94
C ILE A 41 2.57 8.66 -28.81
N GLY A 42 3.76 8.35 -28.27
CA GLY A 42 5.04 8.49 -28.97
C GLY A 42 5.35 7.38 -30.00
N GLY A 43 4.54 6.32 -30.05
CA GLY A 43 4.78 5.17 -30.93
C GLY A 43 5.90 4.24 -30.46
N TRP A 44 6.31 4.31 -29.19
CA TRP A 44 7.41 3.53 -28.63
C TRP A 44 6.86 2.29 -27.93
N SER A 45 6.88 1.15 -28.64
CA SER A 45 6.34 -0.12 -28.16
C SER A 45 6.99 -0.61 -26.87
N GLU A 46 8.30 -0.44 -26.73
CA GLU A 46 9.08 -0.82 -25.54
C GLU A 46 8.68 -0.01 -24.31
N LEU A 47 8.56 1.32 -24.47
CA LEU A 47 8.16 2.21 -23.38
C LEU A 47 6.71 1.95 -22.94
N LYS A 48 5.83 1.69 -23.91
CA LYS A 48 4.44 1.28 -23.66
C LYS A 48 4.39 -0.01 -22.83
N ALA A 49 5.16 -1.02 -23.23
CA ALA A 49 5.22 -2.30 -22.54
C ALA A 49 5.81 -2.14 -21.12
N LEU A 50 6.92 -1.43 -20.97
CA LEU A 50 7.56 -1.17 -19.69
C LEU A 50 6.63 -0.43 -18.72
N GLY A 51 5.97 0.62 -19.20
CA GLY A 51 4.97 1.34 -18.43
C GLY A 51 3.80 0.43 -18.03
N GLY A 52 3.31 -0.39 -18.97
CA GLY A 52 2.22 -1.34 -18.73
C GLY A 52 2.57 -2.39 -17.67
N TYR A 53 3.76 -2.97 -17.73
CA TYR A 53 4.24 -3.92 -16.71
C TYR A 53 4.39 -3.25 -15.34
N THR A 54 4.95 -2.04 -15.30
CA THR A 54 5.10 -1.26 -14.07
C THR A 54 3.74 -0.93 -13.46
N ALA A 55 2.78 -0.54 -14.30
CA ALA A 55 1.40 -0.26 -13.91
C ALA A 55 0.72 -1.51 -13.35
N ALA A 56 0.87 -2.65 -14.03
CA ALA A 56 0.29 -3.92 -13.62
C ALA A 56 0.87 -4.43 -12.29
N ILE A 57 2.19 -4.32 -12.10
CA ILE A 57 2.85 -4.71 -10.85
C ILE A 57 2.41 -3.78 -9.70
N GLY A 58 2.41 -2.46 -9.93
CA GLY A 58 1.97 -1.50 -8.93
C GLY A 58 0.51 -1.70 -8.52
N ALA A 59 -0.38 -1.84 -9.50
CA ALA A 59 -1.80 -2.08 -9.27
C ALA A 59 -2.04 -3.44 -8.60
N GLY A 60 -1.43 -4.51 -9.11
CA GLY A 60 -1.53 -5.84 -8.54
C GLY A 60 -1.05 -5.88 -7.09
N GLY A 61 0.12 -5.30 -6.81
CA GLY A 61 0.64 -5.17 -5.44
C GLY A 61 -0.27 -4.35 -4.54
N PHE A 62 -0.82 -3.24 -5.04
CA PHE A 62 -1.74 -2.38 -4.28
C PHE A 62 -3.02 -3.12 -3.89
N PHE A 63 -3.71 -3.73 -4.87
CA PHE A 63 -4.99 -4.39 -4.62
C PHE A 63 -4.84 -5.68 -3.80
N VAL A 64 -3.80 -6.47 -4.04
CA VAL A 64 -3.49 -7.66 -3.21
C VAL A 64 -3.10 -7.23 -1.80
N GLY A 65 -2.26 -6.19 -1.67
CA GLY A 65 -1.89 -5.62 -0.38
C GLY A 65 -3.09 -5.12 0.39
N MET A 66 -4.03 -4.42 -0.26
CA MET A 66 -5.26 -3.95 0.35
C MET A 66 -6.15 -5.12 0.83
N LEU A 67 -6.29 -6.17 0.02
CA LEU A 67 -7.11 -7.34 0.34
C LEU A 67 -6.55 -8.11 1.56
N VAL A 68 -5.23 -8.26 1.63
CA VAL A 68 -4.57 -9.01 2.72
C VAL A 68 -4.44 -8.15 3.99
N MET A 69 -4.09 -6.87 3.86
CA MET A 69 -3.80 -6.00 5.00
C MET A 69 -5.05 -5.39 5.64
N GLY A 70 -6.15 -5.20 4.91
CA GLY A 70 -7.41 -4.68 5.47
C GLY A 70 -7.96 -5.51 6.66
N PRO A 71 -8.05 -6.85 6.53
CA PRO A 71 -8.42 -7.74 7.64
C PRO A 71 -7.43 -7.70 8.81
N LEU A 72 -6.13 -7.54 8.54
CA LEU A 72 -5.08 -7.45 9.55
C LEU A 72 -5.20 -6.16 10.38
N VAL A 73 -5.34 -5.00 9.73
CA VAL A 73 -5.50 -3.71 10.40
C VAL A 73 -6.81 -3.66 11.19
N SER A 74 -7.92 -4.12 10.61
CA SER A 74 -9.21 -4.17 11.30
C SER A 74 -9.22 -5.17 12.48
N GLY A 75 -8.52 -6.30 12.37
CA GLY A 75 -8.33 -7.25 13.45
C GLY A 75 -7.53 -6.66 14.63
N ILE A 76 -6.41 -5.99 14.34
CA ILE A 76 -5.55 -5.36 15.34
C ILE A 76 -6.26 -4.18 16.03
N SER A 77 -7.00 -3.36 15.28
CA SER A 77 -7.81 -2.26 15.81
C SER A 77 -8.84 -2.76 16.83
N ARG A 78 -9.58 -3.83 16.50
CA ARG A 78 -10.56 -4.45 17.42
C ARG A 78 -9.95 -5.01 18.70
N VAL A 79 -8.73 -5.55 18.64
CA VAL A 79 -8.04 -6.09 19.83
C VAL A 79 -7.54 -4.95 20.73
N THR A 80 -7.00 -3.88 20.13
CA THR A 80 -6.55 -2.69 20.84
C THR A 80 -7.72 -2.00 21.57
N ASP A 81 -8.86 -1.87 20.91
CA ASP A 81 -10.05 -1.19 21.47
C ASP A 81 -10.62 -1.93 22.70
N ARG A 82 -10.67 -3.28 22.66
CA ARG A 82 -11.05 -4.09 23.83
C ARG A 82 -10.08 -3.99 25.00
N GLY A 83 -8.79 -3.80 24.74
CA GLY A 83 -7.77 -3.63 25.78
C GLY A 83 -7.83 -2.27 26.49
N ASN A 84 -8.40 -1.25 25.85
CA ASN A 84 -8.53 0.10 26.39
C ASN A 84 -9.80 0.32 27.24
N THR A 85 -10.79 -0.59 27.14
CA THR A 85 -12.06 -0.54 27.89
C THR A 85 -12.06 -1.30 29.23
N ARG A 86 -10.92 -1.84 29.67
CA ARG A 86 -10.73 -2.46 31.00
C ARG A 86 -9.71 -1.69 31.81
#